data_AF-A0A1B9B340-F1
#
_entry.id   AF-A0A1B9B340-F1
#
_cell.length_a   1.000
_cell.length_b   1.000
_cell.length_c   1.000
_cell.angle_alpha   90.00
_cell.angle_beta   90.00
_cell.angle_gamma   90.00
#
_symmetry.space_group_name_H-M   'P 1'
#
loop_
_entity.id
_entity.type
_entity.pdbx_description
1 polymer ?
#
loop_
_entity_poly.entity_id
_entity_poly.type
_entity_poly.pdbx_seq_one_letter_code
_entity_poly.pdbx_strand_id
1 'polypeptide(L)'
;MYGIFARPKDSFQLDPSKGVKAEWLADDIAAVTYLNVDGILQQFVATYGDRGGGISYYYVGAEIFGVWEGKGIEVISNTDGISVTYNGQTETFDWKNIEQFGTLAVVLTRGHEAVWTIGLNENFKVQSNPTVPQPGEIILSKVSIDMQDSVILNYKKMSK
;
A
#
# COMPACT_ATOMS: atom_id res chain seq x y z
N MET A 1 17.58 19.31 -28.46
CA MET A 1 17.66 17.84 -28.44
C MET A 1 17.25 17.38 -27.05
N TYR A 2 15.96 17.08 -26.83
CA TYR A 2 15.49 16.57 -25.55
C TYR A 2 15.51 15.04 -25.64
N GLY A 3 16.57 14.44 -25.09
CA GLY A 3 16.64 12.99 -24.93
C GLY A 3 15.64 12.58 -23.85
N ILE A 4 14.54 11.96 -24.27
CA ILE A 4 13.65 11.25 -23.36
C ILE A 4 14.43 10.04 -22.87
N PHE A 5 15.09 10.18 -21.72
CA PHE A 5 15.58 9.04 -20.94
C PHE A 5 14.37 8.35 -20.30
N ALA A 6 13.63 7.58 -21.10
CA ALA A 6 12.86 6.49 -20.54
C ALA A 6 13.90 5.45 -20.11
N ARG A 7 14.17 5.34 -18.80
CA ARG A 7 14.81 4.12 -18.28
C ARG A 7 13.98 2.94 -18.79
N PRO A 8 14.58 1.81 -19.20
CA PRO A 8 13.82 0.57 -19.35
C PRO A 8 13.12 0.32 -18.02
N LYS A 9 11.85 0.70 -17.93
CA LYS A 9 11.01 0.37 -16.79
C LYS A 9 10.89 -1.13 -16.87
N ASP A 10 11.32 -1.84 -15.84
CA ASP A 10 11.29 -3.30 -15.75
C ASP A 10 10.08 -3.83 -16.52
N SER A 11 10.35 -4.47 -17.65
CA SER A 11 9.27 -5.02 -18.46
C SER A 11 8.60 -6.04 -17.57
N PHE A 12 7.32 -5.82 -17.24
CA PHE A 12 6.53 -6.79 -16.50
C PHE A 12 6.77 -8.15 -17.11
N GLN A 13 7.40 -9.06 -16.37
CA GLN A 13 7.49 -10.46 -16.76
C GLN A 13 6.13 -11.11 -16.49
N LEU A 14 5.14 -10.56 -17.17
CA LEU A 14 3.74 -10.89 -17.08
C LEU A 14 3.53 -12.15 -17.91
N ASP A 15 2.87 -13.13 -17.32
CA ASP A 15 2.25 -14.19 -18.09
C ASP A 15 0.73 -13.95 -18.09
N PRO A 16 0.17 -13.30 -19.14
CA PRO A 16 -1.26 -13.00 -19.20
C PRO A 16 -2.12 -14.26 -19.15
N SER A 17 -1.55 -15.42 -19.52
CA SER A 17 -2.26 -16.70 -19.50
C SER A 17 -2.46 -17.25 -18.08
N LYS A 18 -1.70 -16.75 -17.10
CA LYS A 18 -1.80 -17.14 -15.68
C LYS A 18 -2.74 -16.26 -14.87
N GLY A 19 -3.39 -15.29 -15.50
CA GLY A 19 -4.39 -14.41 -14.88
C GLY A 19 -3.83 -13.06 -14.48
N VAL A 20 -4.66 -12.04 -14.67
CA VAL A 20 -4.41 -10.65 -14.27
C VAL A 20 -5.70 -10.12 -13.69
N LYS A 21 -5.60 -9.39 -12.58
CA LYS A 21 -6.72 -8.76 -11.89
C LYS A 21 -6.41 -7.29 -11.67
N ALA A 22 -7.31 -6.41 -12.08
CA ALA A 22 -7.18 -4.97 -11.86
C ALA A 22 -8.37 -4.48 -11.04
N GLU A 23 -8.11 -3.76 -9.96
CA GLU A 23 -9.12 -3.29 -9.02
C GLU A 23 -8.82 -1.88 -8.54
N TRP A 24 -9.88 -1.09 -8.35
CA TRP A 24 -9.77 0.21 -7.70
C TRP A 24 -9.86 0.02 -6.19
N LEU A 25 -8.83 0.46 -5.46
CA LEU A 25 -8.83 0.54 -3.99
C LEU A 25 -9.49 1.84 -3.53
N ALA A 26 -9.28 2.92 -4.28
CA ALA A 26 -9.92 4.23 -4.16
C ALA A 26 -10.07 4.81 -5.58
N ASP A 27 -10.76 5.94 -5.77
CA ASP A 27 -10.97 6.54 -7.10
C ASP A 27 -9.67 6.86 -7.86
N ASP A 28 -8.54 6.90 -7.15
CA ASP A 28 -7.23 7.26 -7.68
C ASP A 28 -6.10 6.28 -7.31
N ILE A 29 -6.46 5.08 -6.82
CA ILE A 29 -5.52 3.99 -6.53
C ILE A 29 -6.03 2.72 -7.23
N ALA A 30 -5.37 2.32 -8.31
CA ALA A 30 -5.65 1.08 -9.02
C ALA A 30 -4.56 0.03 -8.76
N ALA A 31 -4.93 -1.10 -8.18
CA ALA A 31 -4.06 -2.24 -7.94
C ALA A 31 -4.19 -3.28 -9.06
N VAL A 32 -3.08 -3.63 -9.70
CA VAL A 32 -2.98 -4.65 -10.73
C VAL A 32 -2.19 -5.83 -10.18
N THR A 33 -2.89 -6.91 -9.87
CA THR A 33 -2.32 -8.17 -9.35
C THR A 33 -2.12 -9.16 -10.49
N TYR A 34 -0.95 -9.78 -10.56
CA TYR A 34 -0.60 -10.74 -11.61
C TYR A 34 0.39 -11.79 -11.12
N LEU A 35 0.45 -12.93 -11.81
CA LEU A 35 1.50 -13.92 -11.62
C LEU A 35 2.67 -13.64 -12.57
N ASN A 36 3.89 -13.68 -12.05
CA ASN A 36 5.07 -13.62 -12.90
C ASN A 36 5.32 -14.98 -13.61
N VAL A 37 6.36 -15.04 -14.45
CA VAL A 37 6.75 -16.27 -15.17
C VAL A 37 6.98 -17.48 -14.25
N ASP A 38 7.47 -17.25 -13.04
CA ASP A 38 7.72 -18.27 -12.00
C ASP A 38 6.47 -18.63 -11.18
N GLY A 39 5.34 -17.97 -11.43
CA GLY A 39 4.09 -18.19 -10.68
C GLY A 39 4.06 -17.51 -9.30
N ILE A 40 4.92 -16.51 -9.08
CA ILE A 40 4.93 -15.68 -7.86
C ILE A 40 3.94 -14.54 -8.04
N LEU A 41 3.12 -14.29 -7.01
CA LEU A 41 2.16 -13.20 -6.99
C LEU A 41 2.88 -11.85 -6.87
N GLN A 42 2.61 -10.96 -7.82
CA GLN A 42 3.13 -9.61 -7.88
C GLN A 42 1.97 -8.62 -7.90
N GLN A 43 2.22 -7.40 -7.44
CA GLN A 43 1.26 -6.32 -7.59
C GLN A 43 1.94 -5.03 -8.02
N PHE A 44 1.37 -4.40 -9.04
CA PHE A 44 1.68 -3.04 -9.42
C PHE A 44 0.54 -2.13 -9.01
N VAL A 45 0.84 -0.99 -8.38
CA VAL A 45 -0.19 -0.01 -8.02
C VAL A 45 0.01 1.26 -8.84
N ALA A 46 -1.01 1.62 -9.62
CA ALA A 46 -1.09 2.91 -10.28
C ALA A 46 -1.78 3.91 -9.35
N THR A 47 -1.12 5.03 -9.11
CA THR A 47 -1.62 6.09 -8.22
C THR A 47 -1.75 7.40 -8.99
N TYR A 48 -2.84 8.12 -8.77
CA TYR A 48 -3.17 9.35 -9.50
C TYR A 48 -3.37 10.52 -8.52
N GLY A 49 -2.44 11.48 -8.53
CA GLY A 49 -2.52 12.64 -7.63
C GLY A 49 -1.76 12.45 -6.32
N ASP A 50 -2.19 13.15 -5.28
CA ASP A 50 -1.48 13.30 -4.01
C ASP A 50 -2.48 13.60 -2.87
N ARG A 51 -2.19 13.18 -1.63
CA ARG A 51 -2.97 13.60 -0.43
C ARG A 51 -2.37 14.79 0.29
N GLY A 52 -1.22 15.29 -0.20
CA GLY A 52 -0.57 16.50 0.24
C GLY A 52 -0.94 17.73 -0.62
N GLY A 53 -0.28 18.85 -0.31
CA GLY A 53 -0.43 20.11 -1.06
C GLY A 53 0.38 20.17 -2.37
N GLY A 54 0.91 19.05 -2.86
CA GLY A 54 1.67 18.98 -4.11
C GLY A 54 3.08 19.60 -4.09
N ILE A 55 3.58 20.02 -2.91
CA ILE A 55 4.88 20.72 -2.75
C ILE A 55 6.00 19.85 -2.15
N SER A 56 5.70 18.65 -1.64
CA SER A 56 6.69 17.75 -1.05
C SER A 56 6.37 16.27 -1.28
N TYR A 57 7.37 15.50 -1.69
CA TYR A 57 7.29 14.03 -1.77
C TYR A 57 7.37 13.44 -0.36
N TYR A 58 6.42 12.59 0.01
CA TYR A 58 6.38 11.92 1.31
C TYR A 58 6.33 10.40 1.15
N TYR A 59 6.70 9.69 2.23
CA TYR A 59 6.68 8.23 2.29
C TYR A 59 5.39 7.80 2.96
N VAL A 60 4.55 7.03 2.26
CA VAL A 60 3.26 6.52 2.79
C VAL A 60 3.45 5.83 4.14
N GLY A 61 4.49 5.00 4.27
CA GLY A 61 4.83 4.34 5.53
C GLY A 61 5.08 5.31 6.69
N ALA A 62 5.67 6.47 6.45
CA ALA A 62 5.88 7.48 7.47
C ALA A 62 4.57 8.19 7.84
N GLU A 63 3.70 8.45 6.86
CA GLU A 63 2.41 9.11 7.07
C GLU A 63 1.40 8.26 7.84
N ILE A 64 1.54 6.92 7.77
CA ILE A 64 0.68 5.99 8.50
C ILE A 64 1.29 5.54 9.83
N PHE A 65 2.33 6.18 10.34
CA PHE A 65 2.95 5.82 11.61
C PHE A 65 1.91 5.79 12.74
N GLY A 66 1.87 4.71 13.52
CA GLY A 66 0.89 4.48 14.58
C GLY A 66 0.10 3.18 14.39
N VAL A 67 -1.08 3.11 15.02
CA VAL A 67 -1.94 1.93 15.04
C VAL A 67 -3.24 2.23 14.31
N TRP A 68 -3.63 1.36 13.39
CA TRP A 68 -4.86 1.44 12.60
C TRP A 68 -5.67 0.18 12.83
N GLU A 69 -6.98 0.31 13.03
CA GLU A 69 -7.85 -0.84 13.29
C GLU A 69 -9.20 -0.76 12.55
N GLY A 70 -9.75 -1.93 12.23
CA GLY A 70 -11.05 -2.04 11.58
C GLY A 70 -11.43 -3.50 11.34
N LYS A 71 -12.70 -3.86 11.59
CA LYS A 71 -13.23 -5.22 11.42
C LYS A 71 -12.39 -6.34 12.07
N GLY A 72 -11.75 -6.07 13.21
CA GLY A 72 -10.90 -7.05 13.92
C GLY A 72 -9.50 -7.24 13.31
N ILE A 73 -9.12 -6.40 12.35
CA ILE A 73 -7.79 -6.31 11.77
C ILE A 73 -7.06 -5.13 12.40
N GLU A 74 -5.76 -5.27 12.63
CA GLU A 74 -4.88 -4.20 13.12
C GLU A 74 -3.66 -4.05 12.21
N VAL A 75 -3.28 -2.81 11.91
CA VAL A 75 -2.05 -2.47 11.22
C VAL A 75 -1.24 -1.54 12.12
N ILE A 76 0.01 -1.91 12.39
CA ILE A 76 0.93 -1.11 13.18
C ILE A 76 2.07 -0.69 12.27
N SER A 77 2.25 0.61 12.07
CA SER A 77 3.44 1.16 11.41
C SER A 77 4.33 1.85 12.44
N ASN A 78 5.59 1.47 12.49
CA ASN A 78 6.56 2.02 13.43
C ASN A 78 7.97 2.04 12.82
N THR A 79 9.00 2.31 13.63
CA THR A 79 10.38 2.42 13.13
C THR A 79 10.93 1.12 12.53
N ASP A 80 10.39 -0.02 12.92
CA ASP A 80 10.88 -1.34 12.49
C ASP A 80 10.24 -1.79 11.17
N GLY A 81 9.08 -1.21 10.82
CA GLY A 81 8.35 -1.52 9.60
C GLY A 81 6.85 -1.44 9.78
N ILE A 82 6.13 -2.33 9.10
CA ILE A 82 4.67 -2.46 9.17
C ILE A 82 4.30 -3.87 9.58
N SER A 83 3.50 -3.99 10.63
CA SER A 83 2.88 -5.24 11.06
C SER A 83 1.39 -5.26 10.70
N VAL A 84 0.90 -6.38 10.20
CA VAL A 84 -0.51 -6.62 9.90
C VAL A 84 -0.99 -7.81 10.73
N THR A 85 -1.99 -7.58 11.59
CA THR A 85 -2.68 -8.63 12.34
C THR A 85 -4.02 -8.92 11.68
N TYR A 86 -4.15 -10.10 11.09
CA TYR A 86 -5.34 -10.56 10.37
C TYR A 86 -5.71 -11.96 10.86
N ASN A 87 -6.98 -12.17 11.22
CA ASN A 87 -7.47 -13.44 11.79
C ASN A 87 -6.64 -13.98 12.97
N GLY A 88 -6.15 -13.08 13.84
CA GLY A 88 -5.35 -13.42 15.02
C GLY A 88 -3.89 -13.81 14.72
N GLN A 89 -3.44 -13.74 13.47
CA GLN A 89 -2.05 -13.94 13.09
C GLN A 89 -1.42 -12.60 12.73
N THR A 90 -0.22 -12.35 13.24
CA THR A 90 0.55 -11.14 12.96
C THR A 90 1.70 -11.45 12.03
N GLU A 91 1.80 -10.69 10.94
CA GLU A 91 2.91 -10.69 10.00
C GLU A 91 3.62 -9.34 10.08
N THR A 92 4.96 -9.33 10.12
CA THR A 92 5.76 -8.11 10.17
C THR A 92 6.64 -8.00 8.93
N PHE A 93 6.60 -6.83 8.32
CA PHE A 93 7.34 -6.48 7.11
C PHE A 93 8.29 -5.34 7.45
N ASP A 94 9.58 -5.60 7.36
CA ASP A 94 10.60 -4.55 7.52
C ASP A 94 10.58 -3.61 6.30
N TRP A 95 11.19 -2.42 6.43
CA TRP A 95 11.16 -1.40 5.38
C TRP A 95 11.77 -1.82 4.03
N LYS A 96 12.63 -2.85 3.99
CA LYS A 96 13.18 -3.39 2.72
C LYS A 96 12.17 -4.27 1.97
N ASN A 97 11.16 -4.77 2.67
CA ASN A 97 10.07 -5.59 2.14
C ASN A 97 8.80 -4.75 1.90
N ILE A 98 8.96 -3.43 1.76
CA ILE A 98 7.87 -2.48 1.54
C ILE A 98 8.20 -1.68 0.30
N GLU A 99 7.37 -1.82 -0.73
CA GLU A 99 7.53 -1.12 -2.00
C GLU A 99 6.53 0.03 -2.10
N GLN A 100 7.03 1.25 -2.34
CA GLN A 100 6.20 2.44 -2.46
C GLN A 100 5.76 2.69 -3.90
N PHE A 101 4.47 3.00 -4.07
CA PHE A 101 3.85 3.34 -5.34
C PHE A 101 3.29 4.76 -5.31
N GLY A 102 4.06 5.71 -5.84
CA GLY A 102 3.75 7.13 -5.76
C GLY A 102 3.66 7.60 -4.30
N THR A 103 2.75 8.52 -4.01
CA THR A 103 2.54 9.04 -2.63
C THR A 103 1.28 8.48 -1.97
N LEU A 104 0.62 7.50 -2.59
CA LEU A 104 -0.71 7.04 -2.15
C LEU A 104 -0.76 5.58 -1.68
N ALA A 105 0.20 4.74 -2.06
CA ALA A 105 0.15 3.32 -1.72
C ALA A 105 1.53 2.70 -1.44
N VAL A 106 1.50 1.62 -0.66
CA VAL A 106 2.62 0.69 -0.48
C VAL A 106 2.15 -0.76 -0.62
N VAL A 107 3.02 -1.61 -1.15
CA VAL A 107 2.84 -3.07 -1.19
C VAL A 107 3.82 -3.70 -0.20
N LEU A 108 3.31 -4.56 0.67
CA LEU A 108 4.11 -5.35 1.62
C LEU A 108 4.41 -6.70 0.97
N THR A 109 5.69 -7.02 0.85
CA THR A 109 6.17 -8.22 0.16
C THR A 109 6.84 -9.19 1.10
N ARG A 110 6.81 -10.48 0.77
CA ARG A 110 7.61 -11.51 1.43
C ARG A 110 8.63 -12.03 0.43
N GLY A 111 9.86 -11.53 0.52
CA GLY A 111 10.86 -11.74 -0.52
C GLY A 111 10.46 -11.00 -1.78
N HIS A 112 9.92 -11.72 -2.76
CA HIS A 112 9.40 -11.12 -4.00
C HIS A 112 7.88 -11.23 -4.11
N GLU A 113 7.19 -11.93 -3.21
CA GLU A 113 5.75 -12.15 -3.32
C GLU A 113 4.96 -11.02 -2.65
N ALA A 114 4.00 -10.43 -3.36
CA ALA A 114 3.11 -9.41 -2.80
C ALA A 114 2.04 -10.03 -1.89
N VAL A 115 1.92 -9.54 -0.66
CA VAL A 115 1.01 -10.11 0.36
C VAL A 115 -0.12 -9.16 0.73
N TRP A 116 0.22 -7.89 0.98
CA TRP A 116 -0.74 -6.86 1.39
C TRP A 116 -0.49 -5.57 0.63
N THR A 117 -1.54 -4.78 0.47
CA THR A 117 -1.45 -3.43 -0.10
C THR A 117 -2.14 -2.47 0.84
N ILE A 118 -1.46 -1.37 1.15
CA ILE A 118 -2.01 -0.28 1.94
C ILE A 118 -2.14 0.94 1.04
N GLY A 119 -3.36 1.46 0.91
CA GLY A 119 -3.66 2.70 0.23
C GLY A 119 -4.13 3.79 1.19
N LEU A 120 -3.81 5.05 0.91
CA LEU A 120 -4.37 6.20 1.60
C LEU A 120 -5.78 6.48 1.04
N ASN A 121 -6.81 6.39 1.88
CA ASN A 121 -8.19 6.64 1.43
C ASN A 121 -8.36 8.11 0.98
N GLU A 122 -9.43 8.42 0.25
CA GLU A 122 -9.69 9.76 -0.30
C GLU A 122 -9.81 10.84 0.79
N ASN A 123 -10.28 10.46 1.98
CA ASN A 123 -10.39 11.34 3.13
C ASN A 123 -9.07 11.54 3.89
N PHE A 124 -8.02 10.81 3.55
CA PHE A 124 -6.71 10.92 4.20
C PHE A 124 -6.09 12.28 3.88
N LYS A 125 -5.54 12.95 4.88
CA LYS A 125 -4.81 14.21 4.69
C LYS A 125 -3.44 14.11 5.31
N VAL A 126 -2.42 14.34 4.49
CA VAL A 126 -1.05 14.47 4.97
C VAL A 126 -0.95 15.73 5.82
N GLN A 127 -0.38 15.57 7.01
CA GLN A 127 -0.23 16.65 7.96
C GLN A 127 1.20 16.71 8.48
N SER A 128 1.74 17.91 8.57
CA SER A 128 3.10 18.15 9.06
C SER A 128 3.19 18.24 10.58
N ASN A 129 2.05 18.20 11.29
CA ASN A 129 2.01 18.32 12.75
C ASN A 129 1.79 16.95 13.42
N PRO A 130 2.82 16.35 14.05
CA PRO A 130 2.72 15.04 14.67
C PRO A 130 1.87 15.03 15.96
N THR A 131 1.45 16.20 16.46
CA THR A 131 0.66 16.35 17.68
C THR A 131 -0.84 16.16 17.46
N VAL A 132 -1.29 16.15 16.20
CA VAL A 132 -2.70 15.96 15.82
C VAL A 132 -2.88 14.50 15.37
N PRO A 133 -3.93 13.79 15.81
CA PRO A 133 -4.23 12.45 15.30
C PRO A 133 -4.33 12.46 13.77
N GLN A 134 -3.75 11.46 13.10
CA GLN A 134 -3.77 11.38 11.64
C GLN A 134 -5.22 11.37 11.13
N PRO A 135 -5.65 12.39 10.37
CA PRO A 135 -7.02 12.47 9.88
C PRO A 135 -7.21 11.55 8.66
N GLY A 136 -8.37 10.90 8.63
CA GLY A 136 -8.79 10.01 7.55
C GLY A 136 -8.52 8.55 7.84
N GLU A 137 -8.58 7.75 6.78
CA GLU A 137 -8.56 6.30 6.86
C GLU A 137 -7.49 5.73 5.91
N ILE A 138 -7.07 4.50 6.19
CA ILE A 138 -6.29 3.72 5.24
C ILE A 138 -7.11 2.53 4.76
N ILE A 139 -6.79 2.03 3.58
CA ILE A 139 -7.38 0.84 2.99
C ILE A 139 -6.32 -0.25 3.02
N LEU A 140 -6.59 -1.34 3.73
CA LEU A 140 -5.78 -2.55 3.67
C LEU A 140 -6.44 -3.54 2.71
N SER A 141 -5.72 -4.03 1.72
CA SER A 141 -6.19 -5.06 0.79
C SER A 141 -5.27 -6.27 0.82
N LYS A 142 -5.86 -7.47 0.96
CA LYS A 142 -5.13 -8.73 0.76
C LYS A 142 -4.84 -8.91 -0.72
N VAL A 143 -3.60 -9.20 -1.09
CA VAL A 143 -3.24 -9.47 -2.48
C VAL A 143 -3.70 -10.89 -2.84
N SER A 144 -4.58 -11.01 -3.83
CA SER A 144 -5.10 -12.28 -4.33
C SER A 144 -5.64 -12.11 -5.75
N ILE A 145 -5.51 -13.17 -6.56
CA ILE A 145 -6.05 -13.20 -7.93
C ILE A 145 -7.54 -13.61 -7.96
N ASP A 146 -8.01 -14.31 -6.93
CA ASP A 146 -9.35 -14.93 -6.93
C ASP A 146 -10.38 -14.12 -6.14
N MET A 147 -9.93 -13.38 -5.12
CA MET A 147 -10.82 -12.68 -4.18
C MET A 147 -10.32 -11.27 -3.93
N GLN A 148 -11.27 -10.36 -3.67
CA GLN A 148 -10.97 -9.03 -3.14
C GLN A 148 -11.35 -9.03 -1.67
N ASP A 149 -10.37 -8.82 -0.80
CA ASP A 149 -10.60 -8.61 0.62
C ASP A 149 -9.92 -7.30 1.02
N SER A 150 -10.70 -6.21 0.95
CA SER A 150 -10.26 -4.87 1.30
C SER A 150 -11.07 -4.37 2.50
N VAL A 151 -10.37 -3.76 3.45
CA VAL A 151 -10.94 -3.26 4.70
C VAL A 151 -10.43 -1.85 4.95
N ILE A 152 -11.36 -0.96 5.29
CA ILE A 152 -11.07 0.39 5.75
C ILE A 152 -10.66 0.31 7.23
N LEU A 153 -9.51 0.90 7.55
CA LEU A 153 -8.95 0.96 8.90
C LEU A 153 -8.90 2.41 9.37
N ASN A 154 -9.22 2.61 10.64
CA ASN A 154 -9.27 3.92 11.30
C ASN A 154 -8.08 4.06 12.24
N TYR A 155 -7.56 5.29 12.36
CA TYR A 155 -6.50 5.56 13.32
C TYR A 155 -6.97 5.33 14.75
N LYS A 156 -6.31 4.40 15.46
CA LYS A 156 -6.59 4.08 16.85
C LYS A 156 -5.97 5.16 17.73
N LYS A 157 -6.79 6.10 18.20
CA LYS A 157 -6.35 7.07 19.20
C LYS A 157 -5.98 6.32 20.48
N MET A 158 -4.72 6.42 20.90
CA MET A 158 -4.33 5.98 22.24
C MET A 158 -5.08 6.85 23.26
N SER A 159 -5.96 6.23 24.05
CA SER A 159 -6.60 6.89 25.19
C SER A 159 -5.53 7.27 26.21
N LYS A 160 -5.49 8.55 26.57
CA LYS A 160 -4.60 9.09 27.60
C LYS A 160 -5.06 8.68 29.00
#